data_AF-A0A1I4S1A8-F1
#
_entry.id   AF-A0A1I4S1A8-F1
#
_cell.length_a   1.000
_cell.length_b   1.000
_cell.length_c   1.000
_cell.angle_alpha   90.00
_cell.angle_beta   90.00
_cell.angle_gamma   90.00
#
_symmetry.space_group_name_H-M   'P 1'
#
loop_
_entity.id
_entity.type
_entity.pdbx_description
1 polymer ?
#
loop_
_entity_poly.entity_id
_entity_poly.type
_entity_poly.pdbx_seq_one_letter_code
_entity_poly.pdbx_strand_id
1 'polypeptide(L)'
;MKNEGRIGMLQVALVLFGLTCLSLYPLIMVWPSGWAWHVGHSDYLLMMVGIYATLGVFLIRAARDPLANLSLIWFTVWSSVVHGGIMAVQAITQAEQRSHLLGDVPALLFAAAVLALLTPRQAAA
;
A
#
# COMPACT_ATOMS: atom_id res chain seq x y z
N MET A 1 -13.92 -24.75 1.27
CA MET A 1 -14.43 -23.84 2.33
C MET A 1 -13.38 -22.87 2.88
N LYS A 2 -12.37 -23.26 3.68
CA LYS A 2 -11.43 -22.29 4.31
C LYS A 2 -10.61 -21.46 3.31
N ASN A 3 -10.24 -22.06 2.17
CA ASN A 3 -9.54 -21.37 1.08
C ASN A 3 -10.45 -20.43 0.28
N GLU A 4 -11.71 -20.81 0.01
CA GLU A 4 -12.65 -19.97 -0.75
C GLU A 4 -12.97 -18.67 0.00
N GLY A 5 -13.21 -18.76 1.31
CA GLY A 5 -13.41 -17.56 2.15
C GLY A 5 -12.19 -16.64 2.18
N ARG A 6 -10.98 -17.22 2.27
CA ARG A 6 -9.72 -16.45 2.25
C ARG A 6 -9.49 -15.74 0.92
N ILE A 7 -9.82 -16.38 -0.21
CA ILE A 7 -9.75 -15.75 -1.52
C ILE A 7 -10.76 -14.60 -1.61
N GLY A 8 -12.00 -14.78 -1.18
CA GLY A 8 -12.99 -13.70 -1.14
C GLY A 8 -12.50 -12.49 -0.32
N MET A 9 -11.91 -12.73 0.85
CA MET A 9 -11.29 -11.67 1.67
C MET A 9 -10.12 -10.98 0.95
N LEU A 10 -9.29 -11.74 0.23
CA LEU A 10 -8.20 -11.17 -0.57
C LEU A 10 -8.72 -10.26 -1.68
N GLN A 11 -9.80 -10.65 -2.37
CA GLN A 11 -10.42 -9.82 -3.40
C GLN A 11 -10.91 -8.49 -2.82
N VAL A 12 -11.60 -8.53 -1.68
CA VAL A 12 -12.06 -7.33 -0.96
C VAL A 12 -10.87 -6.47 -0.55
N ALA A 13 -9.83 -7.07 0.04
CA ALA A 13 -8.62 -6.35 0.44
C ALA A 13 -7.94 -5.64 -0.75
N LEU A 14 -7.81 -6.33 -1.90
CA LEU A 14 -7.24 -5.76 -3.12
C LEU A 14 -8.05 -4.56 -3.64
N VAL A 15 -9.38 -4.64 -3.60
CA VAL A 15 -10.23 -3.51 -3.99
C VAL A 15 -10.06 -2.35 -3.01
N LEU A 16 -10.11 -2.59 -1.71
CA LEU A 16 -9.97 -1.55 -0.69
C LEU A 16 -8.62 -0.84 -0.80
N PHE A 17 -7.52 -1.59 -0.85
CA PHE A 17 -6.19 -0.98 -1.00
C PHE A 17 -6.02 -0.28 -2.34
N GLY A 18 -6.59 -0.83 -3.41
CA GLY A 18 -6.57 -0.18 -4.72
C GLY A 18 -7.30 1.17 -4.72
N LEU A 19 -8.47 1.26 -4.05
CA LEU A 19 -9.19 2.52 -3.87
C LEU A 19 -8.42 3.51 -2.99
N THR A 20 -7.75 3.04 -1.94
CA THR A 20 -6.87 3.88 -1.12
C THR A 20 -5.74 4.48 -1.96
N CYS A 21 -5.08 3.68 -2.81
CA CYS A 21 -4.03 4.18 -3.70
C CYS A 21 -4.55 5.24 -4.70
N LEU A 22 -5.76 5.04 -5.25
CA LEU A 22 -6.41 6.04 -6.11
C LEU A 22 -6.78 7.33 -5.35
N SER A 23 -6.98 7.23 -4.05
CA SER A 23 -7.34 8.34 -3.17
C SER A 23 -6.13 9.02 -2.52
N LEU A 24 -4.90 8.70 -2.94
CA LEU A 24 -3.69 9.23 -2.30
C LEU A 24 -3.61 10.76 -2.36
N TYR A 25 -3.92 11.37 -3.51
CA TYR A 25 -3.91 12.83 -3.65
C TYR A 25 -4.92 13.53 -2.73
N PRO A 26 -6.21 13.15 -2.69
CA PRO A 26 -7.14 13.76 -1.74
C PRO A 26 -6.77 13.46 -0.27
N LEU A 27 -6.20 12.29 0.04
CA LEU A 27 -5.69 12.00 1.40
C LEU A 27 -4.58 12.97 1.82
N ILE A 28 -3.65 13.28 0.91
CA ILE A 28 -2.61 14.28 1.14
C ILE A 28 -3.21 15.66 1.40
N MET A 29 -4.25 16.05 0.65
CA MET A 29 -4.90 17.35 0.84
C MET A 29 -5.65 17.46 2.17
N VAL A 30 -6.30 16.38 2.62
CA VAL A 30 -7.10 16.36 3.85
C VAL A 30 -6.20 16.24 5.09
N TRP A 31 -5.12 15.46 5.02
CA TRP A 31 -4.21 15.27 6.14
C TRP A 31 -2.74 15.34 5.68
N PRO A 32 -2.22 16.54 5.35
CA PRO A 32 -0.86 16.70 4.84
C PRO A 32 0.21 16.15 5.80
N SER A 33 0.08 16.39 7.10
CA SER A 33 1.08 15.94 8.08
C SER A 33 1.22 14.42 8.22
N GLY A 34 0.23 13.64 7.75
CA GLY A 34 0.30 12.18 7.76
C GLY A 34 0.81 11.57 6.46
N TRP A 35 0.83 12.32 5.35
CA TRP A 35 0.99 11.78 4.00
C TRP A 35 1.95 12.58 3.09
N ALA A 36 2.23 13.85 3.41
CA ALA A 36 3.16 14.70 2.66
C ALA A 36 4.52 14.76 3.36
N TRP A 37 5.54 14.19 2.73
CA TRP A 37 6.92 14.13 3.24
C TRP A 37 7.74 15.40 3.01
N HIS A 38 7.11 16.46 2.51
CA HIS A 38 7.75 17.71 2.11
C HIS A 38 6.93 18.91 2.56
N VAL A 39 7.62 20.02 2.77
CA VAL A 39 7.01 21.33 3.03
C VAL A 39 7.18 22.17 1.76
N GLY A 40 6.08 22.70 1.23
CA GLY A 40 6.10 23.51 0.00
C GLY A 40 5.92 22.66 -1.27
N HIS A 41 6.75 22.91 -2.29
CA HIS A 41 6.66 22.25 -3.61
C HIS A 41 7.57 21.02 -3.68
N SER A 42 7.10 19.93 -4.30
CA SER A 42 7.91 18.75 -4.66
C SER A 42 7.62 18.34 -6.08
N ASP A 43 8.69 18.23 -6.86
CA ASP A 43 8.64 17.71 -8.23
C ASP A 43 8.21 16.23 -8.27
N TYR A 44 8.34 15.50 -7.16
CA TYR A 44 8.08 14.06 -7.08
C TYR A 44 6.67 13.71 -6.59
N LEU A 45 5.92 14.65 -6.00
CA LEU A 45 4.61 14.34 -5.40
C LEU A 45 3.64 13.78 -6.45
N LEU A 46 3.49 14.45 -7.59
CA LEU A 46 2.58 14.00 -8.65
C LEU A 46 3.08 12.73 -9.34
N MET A 47 4.40 12.53 -9.42
CA MET A 47 4.98 11.28 -9.91
C MET A 47 4.59 10.11 -9.00
N MET A 48 4.73 10.28 -7.68
CA MET A 48 4.35 9.27 -6.69
C MET A 48 2.84 8.99 -6.72
N VAL A 49 2.01 10.03 -6.78
CA VAL A 49 0.55 9.89 -6.97
C VAL A 49 0.24 9.09 -8.22
N GLY A 50 0.92 9.33 -9.34
CA GLY A 50 0.74 8.57 -10.58
C GLY A 50 1.11 7.09 -10.44
N ILE A 51 2.24 6.79 -9.79
CA ILE A 51 2.68 5.40 -9.54
C ILE A 51 1.68 4.67 -8.65
N TYR A 52 1.22 5.29 -7.56
CA TYR A 52 0.22 4.68 -6.70
C TYR A 52 -1.15 4.55 -7.38
N ALA A 53 -1.57 5.55 -8.17
CA ALA A 53 -2.83 5.47 -8.90
C ALA A 53 -2.84 4.28 -9.89
N THR A 54 -1.74 4.10 -10.63
CA THR A 54 -1.59 2.95 -11.54
C THR A 54 -1.55 1.63 -10.77
N LEU A 55 -0.78 1.53 -9.67
CA LEU A 55 -0.82 0.36 -8.78
C LEU A 55 -2.24 0.06 -8.30
N GLY A 56 -3.01 1.08 -7.91
CA GLY A 56 -4.38 0.94 -7.45
C GLY A 56 -5.32 0.34 -8.49
N VAL A 57 -5.23 0.78 -9.75
CA VAL A 57 -5.98 0.17 -10.86
C VAL A 57 -5.62 -1.30 -11.04
N PHE A 58 -4.33 -1.62 -10.98
CA PHE A 58 -3.86 -3.00 -11.15
C PHE A 58 -4.28 -3.91 -9.98
N LEU A 59 -4.30 -3.41 -8.74
CA LEU A 59 -4.83 -4.14 -7.58
C LEU A 59 -6.33 -4.43 -7.71
N ILE A 60 -7.13 -3.44 -8.13
CA ILE A 60 -8.57 -3.63 -8.39
C ILE A 60 -8.78 -4.66 -9.52
N ARG A 61 -7.95 -4.65 -10.56
CA ARG A 61 -8.00 -5.67 -11.61
C ARG A 61 -7.60 -7.05 -11.11
N ALA A 62 -6.55 -7.14 -10.30
CA ALA A 62 -6.09 -8.38 -9.70
C ALA A 62 -7.13 -9.02 -8.78
N ALA A 63 -8.05 -8.25 -8.20
CA ALA A 63 -9.15 -8.79 -7.41
C ALA A 63 -10.08 -9.73 -8.21
N ARG A 64 -10.12 -9.63 -9.55
CA ARG A 64 -10.94 -10.55 -10.38
C ARG A 64 -10.37 -11.95 -10.44
N ASP A 65 -9.05 -12.07 -10.44
CA ASP A 65 -8.32 -13.34 -10.38
C ASP A 65 -7.02 -13.17 -9.57
N PRO A 66 -7.10 -13.23 -8.23
CA PRO A 66 -5.93 -12.98 -7.39
C PRO A 66 -4.82 -14.00 -7.58
N LEU A 67 -5.16 -15.24 -7.94
CA LEU A 67 -4.21 -16.34 -8.09
C LEU A 67 -3.35 -16.19 -9.35
N ALA A 68 -3.91 -15.64 -10.42
CA ALA A 68 -3.16 -15.28 -11.62
C ALA A 68 -2.25 -14.06 -11.42
N ASN A 69 -2.46 -13.25 -10.37
CA ASN A 69 -1.78 -11.97 -10.16
C ASN A 69 -0.87 -11.96 -8.92
N LEU A 70 -0.41 -13.13 -8.48
CA LEU A 70 0.38 -13.26 -7.24
C LEU A 70 1.68 -12.46 -7.26
N SER A 71 2.34 -12.30 -8.42
CA SER A 71 3.56 -11.48 -8.54
C SER A 71 3.30 -10.02 -8.17
N LEU A 72 2.21 -9.43 -8.65
CA LEU A 72 1.79 -8.07 -8.31
C LEU A 72 1.45 -7.94 -6.81
N ILE A 73 0.74 -8.93 -6.25
CA ILE A 73 0.33 -8.89 -4.85
C ILE A 73 1.57 -8.99 -3.94
N TRP A 74 2.49 -9.92 -4.22
CA TRP A 74 3.74 -10.05 -3.47
C TRP A 74 4.67 -8.85 -3.67
N PHE A 75 4.71 -8.28 -4.87
CA PHE A 75 5.39 -7.00 -5.09
C PHE A 75 4.79 -5.90 -4.20
N THR A 76 3.47 -5.81 -4.11
CA THR A 76 2.78 -4.82 -3.26
C THR A 76 3.12 -5.03 -1.78
N VAL A 77 3.15 -6.28 -1.32
CA VAL A 77 3.58 -6.63 0.05
C VAL A 77 5.01 -6.17 0.30
N TRP A 78 5.97 -6.63 -0.50
CA TRP A 78 7.39 -6.37 -0.27
C TRP A 78 7.75 -4.89 -0.47
N SER A 79 7.21 -4.25 -1.50
CA SER A 79 7.39 -2.81 -1.70
C SER A 79 6.84 -2.00 -0.53
N SER A 80 5.68 -2.37 0.03
CA SER A 80 5.11 -1.70 1.20
C SER A 80 5.96 -1.91 2.46
N VAL A 81 6.51 -3.11 2.67
CA VAL A 81 7.45 -3.39 3.78
C VAL A 81 8.72 -2.57 3.65
N VAL A 82 9.35 -2.58 2.48
CA VAL A 82 10.61 -1.85 2.25
C VAL A 82 10.37 -0.34 2.36
N HIS A 83 9.33 0.17 1.71
CA HIS A 83 8.99 1.59 1.73
C HIS A 83 8.64 2.04 3.15
N GLY A 84 7.69 1.36 3.82
CA GLY A 84 7.30 1.66 5.19
C GLY A 84 8.47 1.53 6.18
N GLY A 85 9.39 0.58 5.98
CA GLY A 85 10.59 0.43 6.79
C GLY A 85 11.56 1.60 6.63
N ILE A 86 11.81 2.05 5.40
CA ILE A 86 12.65 3.23 5.13
C ILE A 86 12.02 4.47 5.78
N MET A 87 10.72 4.67 5.58
CA MET A 87 9.97 5.78 6.18
C MET A 87 9.98 5.73 7.71
N ALA A 88 9.83 4.56 8.32
CA ALA A 88 9.89 4.40 9.77
C ALA A 88 11.25 4.87 10.33
N VAL A 89 12.35 4.44 9.70
CA VAL A 89 13.70 4.89 10.08
C VAL A 89 13.85 6.41 9.93
N GLN A 90 13.39 6.97 8.82
CA GLN A 90 13.42 8.42 8.59
C GLN A 90 12.58 9.20 9.61
N ALA A 91 11.37 8.72 9.94
CA ALA A 91 10.47 9.37 10.88
C ALA A 91 10.95 9.28 12.34
N ILE A 92 11.71 8.25 12.71
CA ILE A 92 12.36 8.14 14.02
C ILE A 92 13.57 9.08 14.12
N THR A 93 14.37 9.16 13.04
CA THR A 93 15.64 9.91 13.02
C THR A 93 15.46 11.41 12.79
N GLN A 94 14.34 11.84 12.19
CA GLN A 94 14.09 13.23 11.82
C GLN A 94 12.85 13.76 12.57
N ALA A 95 13.06 14.75 13.45
CA ALA A 95 12.00 15.28 14.31
C ALA A 95 10.81 15.84 13.51
N GLU A 96 11.08 16.48 12.37
CA GLU A 96 10.08 17.06 11.45
C GLU A 96 9.17 15.99 10.80
N GLN A 97 9.60 14.72 10.77
CA GLN A 97 8.90 13.63 10.08
C GLN A 97 8.10 12.73 11.04
N ARG A 98 8.06 13.03 12.33
CA ARG A 98 7.46 12.15 13.35
C ARG A 98 5.95 11.92 13.16
N SER A 99 5.23 12.85 12.53
CA SER A 99 3.79 12.69 12.25
C SER A 99 3.50 11.53 11.31
N HIS A 100 4.46 11.11 10.49
CA HIS A 100 4.34 9.95 9.60
C HIS A 100 4.29 8.60 10.34
N LEU A 101 4.81 8.52 11.57
CA LEU A 101 4.70 7.32 12.41
C LEU A 101 3.25 6.95 12.73
N LEU A 102 2.32 7.91 12.63
CA LEU A 102 0.89 7.72 12.82
C LEU A 102 0.09 7.78 11.51
N GLY A 103 0.75 8.02 10.37
CA GLY A 103 0.12 8.22 9.07
C GLY A 103 0.39 7.07 8.10
N ASP A 104 1.17 7.35 7.06
CA ASP A 104 1.46 6.43 5.98
C ASP A 104 2.36 5.24 6.36
N VAL A 105 3.28 5.38 7.32
CA VAL A 105 4.11 4.25 7.81
C VAL A 105 3.26 3.08 8.32
N PRO A 106 2.36 3.25 9.30
CA PRO A 106 1.52 2.16 9.77
C PRO A 106 0.53 1.69 8.69
N ALA A 107 0.08 2.57 7.80
CA ALA A 107 -0.81 2.19 6.69
C ALA A 107 -0.13 1.20 5.73
N LEU A 108 1.12 1.44 5.34
CA LEU A 108 1.89 0.55 4.46
C LEU A 108 2.16 -0.80 5.11
N LEU A 109 2.58 -0.81 6.38
CA LEU A 109 2.87 -2.05 7.11
C LEU A 109 1.59 -2.86 7.36
N PHE A 110 0.48 -2.20 7.66
CA PHE A 110 -0.82 -2.84 7.78
C PHE A 110 -1.28 -3.47 6.46
N ALA A 111 -1.19 -2.73 5.35
CA ALA A 111 -1.53 -3.25 4.03
C ALA A 111 -0.68 -4.48 3.67
N ALA A 112 0.63 -4.42 3.92
CA ALA A 112 1.53 -5.55 3.72
C ALA A 112 1.13 -6.77 4.56
N ALA A 113 0.83 -6.57 5.85
CA ALA A 113 0.42 -7.66 6.73
C ALA A 113 -0.90 -8.31 6.27
N VAL A 114 -1.92 -7.51 5.97
CA VAL A 114 -3.22 -8.00 5.49
C VAL A 114 -3.05 -8.79 4.18
N LEU A 115 -2.36 -8.23 3.20
CA LEU A 115 -2.15 -8.91 1.93
C LEU A 115 -1.32 -10.19 2.11
N ALA A 116 -0.21 -10.15 2.85
CA ALA A 116 0.60 -11.36 3.11
C ALA A 116 -0.17 -12.46 3.83
N LEU A 117 -1.03 -12.11 4.80
CA LEU A 117 -1.88 -13.06 5.53
C LEU A 117 -2.99 -13.65 4.67
N LEU A 118 -3.50 -12.91 3.69
CA LEU A 118 -4.58 -13.38 2.82
C LEU A 118 -4.07 -14.09 1.56
N THR A 119 -2.87 -13.74 1.08
CA THR A 119 -2.27 -14.34 -0.11
C THR A 119 -1.82 -15.78 0.15
N PRO A 120 -2.29 -16.76 -0.65
CA PRO A 120 -1.76 -18.11 -0.61
C PRO A 120 -0.28 -18.09 -1.01
N ARG A 121 0.58 -18.75 -0.22
CA ARG A 121 1.93 -19.08 -0.69
C ARG A 121 1.72 -20.07 -1.82
N GLN A 122 2.27 -19.81 -3.00
CA GLN A 122 2.30 -20.81 -4.07
C GLN A 122 2.85 -22.10 -3.47
N ALA A 123 2.06 -23.17 -3.48
CA ALA A 123 2.63 -24.49 -3.35
C ALA A 123 3.58 -24.61 -4.55
N ALA A 124 4.88 -24.72 -4.28
CA ALA A 124 5.84 -25.03 -5.32
C ALA A 124 5.31 -26.25 -6.08
N ALA A 125 5.17 -26.10 -7.40
CA ALA A 125 4.81 -27.19 -8.30
C ALA A 125 5.91 -28.26 -8.31
#